data_AF-A0A920RG74-F1
#
_entry.id   AF-A0A920RG74-F1
#
_cell.length_a   1.000
_cell.length_b   1.000
_cell.length_c   1.000
_cell.angle_alpha   90.00
_cell.angle_beta   90.00
_cell.angle_gamma   90.00
#
_symmetry.space_group_name_H-M   'P 1'
#
loop_
_entity.id
_entity.type
_entity.pdbx_description
1 polymer ?
#
loop_
_entity_poly.entity_id
_entity_poly.type
_entity_poly.pdbx_seq_one_letter_code
_entity_poly.pdbx_strand_id
1 'polypeptide(L)'
;MTIDDKLRAALDTIFSADANLYRERGWNQRSGFGTQPAILNIDLANAWTRDGFRFTCEHMNDRIIPGVQRLLRSARVKQLPIIYTTTAFCSTFDMGAFPLKTPFEDLMIGTTATEIDERIPPIPRNRHTYCQETTQCVRGNTPRGNTPRGRH
;
A
#
# COMPACT_ATOMS: atom_id res chain seq x y z
N MET A 1 -2.00 10.21 18.06
CA MET A 1 -2.74 11.36 18.65
C MET A 1 -4.21 10.99 18.76
N THR A 2 -4.79 10.95 19.95
CA THR A 2 -6.22 10.61 20.11
C THR A 2 -7.10 11.79 19.68
N ILE A 3 -7.90 11.58 18.64
CA ILE A 3 -8.98 12.50 18.26
C ILE A 3 -9.96 12.57 19.44
N ASP A 4 -10.10 13.75 20.04
CA ASP A 4 -11.07 13.96 21.11
C ASP A 4 -12.50 13.87 20.58
N ASP A 5 -13.44 13.57 21.47
CA ASP A 5 -14.83 13.28 21.07
C ASP A 5 -15.54 14.48 20.46
N LYS A 6 -15.15 15.71 20.82
CA LYS A 6 -15.71 16.93 20.24
C LYS A 6 -15.25 17.08 18.79
N LEU A 7 -13.97 16.82 18.51
CA LEU A 7 -13.46 16.82 17.14
C LEU A 7 -14.13 15.72 16.30
N ARG A 8 -14.31 14.52 16.85
CA ARG A 8 -15.02 13.44 16.14
C ARG A 8 -16.46 13.83 15.81
N ALA A 9 -17.21 14.37 16.77
CA ALA A 9 -18.58 14.81 16.55
C ALA A 9 -18.70 15.94 15.49
N ALA A 10 -17.73 16.86 15.46
CA ALA A 10 -17.65 17.89 14.44
C ALA A 10 -17.41 17.30 13.04
N LEU A 11 -16.48 16.35 12.91
CA LEU A 11 -16.22 15.65 11.65
C LEU A 11 -17.45 14.85 11.18
N ASP A 12 -18.13 14.15 12.09
CA ASP A 12 -19.34 13.38 11.76
C ASP A 12 -20.46 14.29 11.22
N THR A 13 -20.60 15.49 11.79
CA THR A 13 -21.55 16.49 11.32
C THR A 13 -21.24 16.92 9.88
N ILE A 14 -19.97 17.26 9.61
CA ILE A 14 -19.51 17.69 8.28
C ILE A 14 -19.68 16.57 7.25
N PHE A 15 -19.20 15.36 7.58
CA PHE A 15 -19.29 14.22 6.67
C PHE A 15 -20.74 13.82 6.37
N SER A 16 -21.65 13.97 7.33
CA SER A 16 -23.08 13.70 7.10
C SER A 16 -23.72 14.71 6.15
N ALA A 17 -23.39 16.00 6.30
CA ALA A 17 -23.86 17.06 5.40
C ALA A 17 -23.33 16.84 3.98
N ASP A 18 -22.03 16.57 3.82
CA ASP A 18 -21.40 16.32 2.53
C ASP A 18 -21.94 15.04 1.87
N ALA A 19 -22.15 13.97 2.64
CA ALA A 19 -22.71 12.72 2.12
C ALA A 19 -24.12 12.90 1.54
N ASN A 20 -24.94 13.77 2.11
CA ASN A 20 -26.26 14.11 1.56
C ASN A 20 -26.11 14.90 0.25
N LEU A 21 -25.26 15.92 0.23
CA LEU A 21 -24.99 16.71 -0.97
C LEU A 21 -24.46 15.85 -2.13
N TYR A 22 -23.52 14.94 -1.84
CA TYR A 22 -23.02 14.00 -2.84
C TYR A 22 -24.13 13.10 -3.37
N ARG A 23 -25.00 12.60 -2.49
CA ARG A 23 -26.10 11.71 -2.88
C ARG A 23 -27.12 12.42 -3.77
N GLU A 24 -27.51 13.65 -3.42
CA GLU A 24 -28.41 14.48 -4.23
C GLU A 24 -27.87 14.74 -5.64
N ARG A 25 -26.54 14.83 -5.76
CA ARG A 25 -25.83 14.99 -7.05
C ARG A 25 -25.60 13.67 -7.80
N GLY A 26 -26.09 12.55 -7.29
CA GLY A 26 -25.88 11.23 -7.88
C GLY A 26 -24.47 10.66 -7.66
N TRP A 27 -23.67 11.24 -6.76
CA TRP A 27 -22.35 10.74 -6.36
C TRP A 27 -22.50 9.74 -5.19
N ASN A 28 -21.38 9.19 -4.70
CA ASN A 28 -21.35 8.20 -3.61
C ASN A 28 -22.22 6.94 -3.88
N GLN A 29 -22.24 6.50 -5.13
CA GLN A 29 -22.91 5.26 -5.54
C GLN A 29 -22.04 4.04 -5.21
N ARG A 30 -22.68 2.87 -5.08
CA ARG A 30 -21.96 1.62 -4.84
C ARG A 30 -21.35 1.10 -6.14
N SER A 31 -20.02 0.98 -6.19
CA SER A 31 -19.33 0.29 -7.29
C SER A 31 -19.55 -1.23 -7.27
N GLY A 32 -19.81 -1.81 -6.10
CA GLY A 32 -19.91 -3.26 -5.91
C GLY A 32 -18.55 -3.97 -5.93
N PHE A 33 -18.58 -5.31 -5.89
CA PHE A 33 -17.40 -6.16 -6.00
C PHE A 33 -17.39 -6.91 -7.33
N GLY A 34 -16.23 -6.94 -7.98
CA GLY A 34 -16.01 -7.78 -9.15
C GLY A 34 -15.83 -9.27 -8.79
N THR A 35 -15.73 -10.12 -9.81
CA THR A 35 -15.59 -11.58 -9.65
C THR A 35 -14.13 -12.05 -9.53
N GLN A 36 -13.16 -11.21 -9.90
CA GLN A 36 -11.73 -11.51 -9.89
C GLN A 36 -10.95 -10.47 -9.07
N PRO A 37 -11.03 -10.51 -7.73
CA PRO A 37 -10.35 -9.55 -6.88
C PRO A 37 -8.85 -9.82 -6.76
N ALA A 38 -8.09 -8.77 -6.48
CA ALA A 38 -6.69 -8.83 -6.08
C ALA A 38 -6.49 -8.05 -4.76
N ILE A 39 -5.45 -8.38 -4.01
CA ILE A 39 -5.01 -7.59 -2.85
C ILE A 39 -3.78 -6.78 -3.27
N LEU A 40 -3.84 -5.47 -3.03
CA LEU A 40 -2.70 -4.56 -3.13
C LEU A 40 -2.39 -4.03 -1.73
N ASN A 41 -1.26 -4.47 -1.16
CA ASN A 41 -0.74 -3.94 0.08
C ASN A 41 0.19 -2.77 -0.24
N ILE A 42 -0.20 -1.57 0.17
CA ILE A 42 0.56 -0.34 -0.12
C ILE A 42 1.48 -0.04 1.06
N ASP A 43 2.78 -0.03 0.80
CA ASP A 43 3.84 0.44 1.69
C ASP A 43 3.79 -0.14 3.12
N LEU A 44 3.44 -1.42 3.23
CA LEU A 44 3.55 -2.18 4.49
C LEU A 44 4.96 -2.75 4.71
N ALA A 45 5.96 -1.89 4.49
CA ALA A 45 7.37 -2.16 4.76
C ALA A 45 7.78 -1.65 6.15
N ASN A 46 8.97 -2.03 6.62
CA ASN A 46 9.42 -1.74 7.98
C ASN A 46 9.42 -0.24 8.30
N ALA A 47 9.75 0.62 7.32
CA ALA A 47 9.73 2.07 7.51
C ALA A 47 8.39 2.64 8.00
N TRP A 48 7.27 1.99 7.64
CA TRP A 48 5.92 2.40 8.05
C TRP A 48 5.38 1.57 9.21
N THR A 49 5.80 0.31 9.32
CA THR A 49 5.17 -0.69 10.19
C THR A 49 5.91 -0.94 11.50
N ARG A 50 7.20 -0.55 11.59
CA ARG A 50 8.06 -0.72 12.75
C ARG A 50 8.40 0.62 13.38
N ASP A 51 8.66 0.60 14.68
CA ASP A 51 9.09 1.76 15.43
C ASP A 51 10.53 2.16 15.10
N GLY A 52 10.85 3.45 15.30
CA GLY A 52 12.20 3.98 15.10
C GLY A 52 12.48 4.51 13.69
N PHE A 53 11.50 4.48 12.79
CA PHE A 53 11.58 5.12 11.47
C PHE A 53 10.81 6.43 11.44
N ARG A 54 11.20 7.35 10.55
CA ARG A 54 10.50 8.64 10.40
C ARG A 54 9.06 8.49 9.88
N PHE A 55 8.79 7.40 9.18
CA PHE A 55 7.50 7.10 8.55
C PHE A 55 6.60 6.16 9.39
N THR A 56 7.04 5.80 10.61
CA THR A 56 6.29 4.89 11.49
C THR A 56 4.85 5.37 11.67
N CYS A 57 3.90 4.49 11.34
CA CYS A 57 2.48 4.76 11.47
C CYS A 57 1.91 4.17 12.76
N GLU A 58 0.93 4.86 13.34
CA GLU A 58 0.22 4.38 14.54
C GLU A 58 -0.64 3.14 14.24
N HIS A 59 -0.88 2.33 15.26
CA HIS A 59 -1.76 1.16 15.25
C HIS A 59 -1.37 -0.02 14.35
N MET A 60 -0.11 -0.06 13.91
CA MET A 60 0.38 -1.14 13.05
C MET A 60 0.35 -2.50 13.74
N ASN A 61 0.77 -2.55 15.01
CA ASN A 61 0.91 -3.81 15.77
C ASN A 61 -0.42 -4.38 16.27
N ASP A 62 -1.35 -3.53 16.74
CA ASP A 62 -2.60 -3.94 17.39
C ASP A 62 -3.79 -4.02 16.43
N ARG A 63 -3.77 -3.29 15.29
CA ARG A 63 -4.94 -3.22 14.38
C ARG A 63 -4.61 -3.61 12.95
N ILE A 64 -3.67 -2.91 12.31
CA ILE A 64 -3.47 -3.01 10.84
C ILE A 64 -2.87 -4.36 10.45
N ILE A 65 -1.73 -4.75 11.03
CA ILE A 65 -1.06 -6.01 10.69
C ILE A 65 -1.96 -7.23 10.98
N PRO A 66 -2.63 -7.35 12.14
CA PRO A 66 -3.60 -8.41 12.37
C PRO A 66 -4.74 -8.43 11.33
N GLY A 67 -5.23 -7.26 10.92
CA GLY A 67 -6.24 -7.12 9.88
C GLY A 67 -5.77 -7.66 8.52
N VAL A 68 -4.57 -7.25 8.10
CA VAL A 68 -3.94 -7.68 6.85
C VAL A 68 -3.69 -9.19 6.87
N GLN A 69 -3.20 -9.75 7.98
CA GLN A 69 -2.99 -11.20 8.11
C GLN A 69 -4.29 -12.01 7.91
N ARG A 70 -5.43 -11.53 8.42
CA ARG A 70 -6.74 -12.18 8.18
C ARG A 70 -7.12 -12.16 6.70
N LEU A 71 -6.91 -11.02 6.04
CA LEU A 71 -7.19 -10.85 4.61
C LEU A 71 -6.29 -11.76 3.76
N LEU A 72 -4.98 -11.76 4.03
CA LEU A 72 -3.99 -12.58 3.34
C LEU A 72 -4.24 -14.07 3.51
N ARG A 73 -4.64 -14.52 4.70
CA ARG A 73 -5.00 -15.94 4.94
C ARG A 73 -6.11 -16.38 4.00
N SER A 74 -7.17 -15.58 3.88
CA SER A 74 -8.32 -15.90 3.03
C SER A 74 -7.97 -15.85 1.55
N ALA A 75 -7.16 -14.85 1.14
CA ALA A 75 -6.71 -14.72 -0.24
C ALA A 75 -5.77 -15.83 -0.68
N ARG A 76 -4.86 -16.27 0.20
CA ARG A 76 -3.93 -17.38 -0.08
C ARG A 76 -4.70 -18.70 -0.29
N VAL A 77 -5.71 -18.98 0.54
CA VAL A 77 -6.58 -20.16 0.36
C VAL A 77 -7.28 -20.13 -0.99
N LYS A 78 -7.73 -18.94 -1.42
CA LYS A 78 -8.41 -18.73 -2.72
C LYS A 78 -7.46 -18.48 -3.88
N GLN A 79 -6.15 -18.54 -3.67
CA GLN A 79 -5.12 -18.28 -4.67
C GLN A 79 -5.29 -16.93 -5.41
N LEU A 80 -5.77 -15.91 -4.69
CA LEU A 80 -5.92 -14.57 -5.26
C LEU A 80 -4.55 -13.92 -5.50
N PRO A 81 -4.41 -13.05 -6.52
CA PRO A 81 -3.24 -12.21 -6.68
C PRO A 81 -3.04 -11.33 -5.44
N ILE A 82 -1.81 -11.35 -4.88
CA ILE A 82 -1.41 -10.50 -3.76
C ILE A 82 -0.16 -9.73 -4.17
N ILE A 83 -0.25 -8.41 -4.20
CA ILE A 83 0.81 -7.50 -4.62
C ILE A 83 1.23 -6.67 -3.41
N TYR A 84 2.53 -6.41 -3.30
CA TYR A 84 3.11 -5.54 -2.28
C TYR A 84 3.87 -4.42 -2.97
N THR A 85 3.65 -3.19 -2.53
CA THR A 85 4.53 -2.06 -2.89
C THR A 85 5.42 -1.71 -1.72
N THR A 86 6.57 -1.12 -2.03
CA THR A 86 7.40 -0.43 -1.06
C THR A 86 8.02 0.78 -1.73
N THR A 87 8.06 1.91 -1.05
CA THR A 87 8.83 3.05 -1.52
C THR A 87 10.32 2.80 -1.25
N ALA A 88 11.10 2.70 -2.32
CA ALA A 88 12.54 2.50 -2.25
C ALA A 88 13.23 3.21 -3.42
N PHE A 89 14.38 3.81 -3.16
CA PHE A 89 15.19 4.55 -4.11
C PHE A 89 16.53 3.85 -4.36
N CYS A 90 17.01 3.91 -5.59
CA CYS A 90 18.27 3.31 -6.00
C CYS A 90 19.43 4.31 -5.81
N SER A 91 19.11 5.60 -5.89
CA SER A 91 20.01 6.73 -5.64
C SER A 91 19.22 7.96 -5.16
N THR A 92 19.92 8.97 -4.64
CA THR A 92 19.32 10.27 -4.33
C THR A 92 18.79 10.99 -5.57
N PHE A 93 19.32 10.68 -6.76
CA PHE A 93 18.80 11.20 -8.03
C PHE A 93 17.38 10.71 -8.31
N ASP A 94 17.08 9.44 -8.00
CA ASP A 94 15.76 8.84 -8.23
C ASP A 94 14.67 9.43 -7.32
N MET A 95 15.06 10.10 -6.24
CA MET A 95 14.14 10.80 -5.34
C MET A 95 13.54 12.05 -5.99
N GLY A 96 14.18 12.62 -7.01
CA GLY A 96 13.72 13.84 -7.66
C GLY A 96 13.45 14.97 -6.65
N ALA A 97 12.24 15.53 -6.69
CA ALA A 97 11.84 16.64 -5.81
C ALA A 97 11.28 16.21 -4.43
N PHE A 98 11.18 14.92 -4.15
CA PHE A 98 10.61 14.43 -2.87
C PHE A 98 11.33 14.96 -1.62
N PRO A 99 12.68 15.04 -1.59
CA PRO A 99 13.42 15.57 -0.44
C PRO A 99 13.07 17.03 -0.09
N LEU A 100 12.50 17.81 -1.02
CA LEU A 100 12.04 19.18 -0.75
C LEU A 100 10.80 19.23 0.16
N LYS A 101 10.06 18.12 0.28
CA LYS A 101 8.81 18.05 1.05
C LYS A 101 8.92 17.15 2.27
N THR A 102 9.76 16.12 2.20
CA THR A 102 9.84 15.10 3.25
C THR A 102 11.19 14.39 3.15
N PRO A 103 11.82 14.03 4.27
CA PRO A 103 13.11 13.35 4.24
C PRO A 103 12.97 11.87 3.87
N PHE A 104 13.17 11.55 2.58
CA PHE A 104 13.06 10.21 2.02
C PHE A 104 14.40 9.44 1.97
N GLU A 105 15.48 9.99 2.54
CA GLU A 105 16.84 9.48 2.41
C GLU A 105 17.06 8.11 3.08
N ASP A 106 16.18 7.73 4.02
CA ASP A 106 16.25 6.42 4.70
C ASP A 106 15.68 5.28 3.85
N LEU A 107 14.95 5.60 2.78
CA LEU A 107 14.24 4.65 1.93
C LEU A 107 15.10 4.20 0.74
N MET A 108 16.34 3.80 1.01
CA MET A 108 17.26 3.30 0.00
C MET A 108 17.16 1.78 -0.16
N ILE A 109 17.26 1.28 -1.40
CA ILE A 109 17.31 -0.17 -1.66
C ILE A 109 18.47 -0.79 -0.86
N GLY A 110 18.20 -1.95 -0.26
CA GLY A 110 19.16 -2.69 0.55
C GLY A 110 19.15 -2.29 2.02
N THR A 111 18.36 -1.29 2.42
CA THR A 111 18.09 -1.02 3.83
C THR A 111 16.88 -1.82 4.30
N THR A 112 16.88 -2.20 5.58
CA THR A 112 15.76 -2.87 6.23
C THR A 112 14.48 -2.05 6.18
N ALA A 113 14.58 -0.73 6.08
CA ALA A 113 13.45 0.20 5.97
C ALA A 113 12.53 -0.14 4.78
N THR A 114 13.13 -0.61 3.68
CA THR A 114 12.42 -0.88 2.41
C THR A 114 11.87 -2.29 2.31
N GLU A 115 12.21 -3.17 3.25
CA GLU A 115 11.77 -4.56 3.27
C GLU A 115 10.32 -4.66 3.77
N ILE A 116 9.53 -5.54 3.13
CA ILE A 116 8.17 -5.84 3.58
C ILE A 116 8.23 -6.42 5.00
N ASP A 117 7.28 -6.02 5.85
CA ASP A 117 7.24 -6.51 7.22
C ASP A 117 7.15 -8.05 7.25
N GLU A 118 8.10 -8.68 7.92
CA GLU A 118 8.23 -10.13 8.09
C GLU A 118 6.95 -10.82 8.65
N ARG A 119 6.06 -10.08 9.32
CA ARG A 119 4.78 -10.58 9.84
C ARG A 119 3.75 -10.83 8.75
N ILE A 120 3.95 -10.27 7.57
CA ILE A 120 3.11 -10.40 6.38
C ILE A 120 3.99 -10.68 5.15
N PRO A 121 4.83 -11.74 5.20
CA PRO A 121 5.88 -11.90 4.22
C PRO A 121 5.26 -12.23 2.87
N PRO A 122 5.84 -11.72 1.76
CA PRO A 122 5.55 -12.22 0.44
C PRO A 122 5.90 -13.72 0.37
N ILE A 123 5.10 -14.50 -0.38
CA ILE A 123 5.40 -15.93 -0.58
C ILE A 123 6.31 -16.07 -1.80
N PRO A 124 7.51 -16.68 -1.68
CA PRO A 124 8.39 -16.94 -2.82
C PRO A 124 7.68 -17.77 -3.90
N ARG A 125 7.95 -17.46 -5.16
CA ARG A 125 7.09 -17.83 -6.29
C ARG A 125 7.11 -19.34 -6.57
N ASN A 126 5.96 -19.99 -6.35
CA ASN A 126 5.37 -20.93 -7.32
C ASN A 126 3.90 -20.52 -7.53
N ARG A 127 3.67 -19.82 -8.65
CA ARG A 127 2.40 -19.48 -9.31
C ARG A 127 1.53 -18.26 -9.02
N HIS A 128 1.66 -17.43 -7.97
CA HIS A 128 0.78 -16.23 -7.87
C HIS A 128 1.53 -14.98 -7.39
N THR A 129 1.98 -14.22 -8.40
CA THR A 129 2.40 -12.81 -8.43
C THR A 129 3.19 -12.27 -7.22
N TYR A 130 4.52 -12.31 -7.33
CA TYR A 130 5.40 -11.38 -6.60
C TYR A 130 5.82 -10.30 -7.60
N CYS A 131 5.40 -9.05 -7.35
CA CYS A 131 5.97 -7.87 -7.97
C CYS A 131 6.22 -6.89 -6.83
N GLN A 132 7.46 -6.82 -6.37
CA GLN A 132 7.91 -5.68 -5.57
C GLN A 132 8.16 -4.57 -6.57
N GLU A 133 7.12 -3.78 -6.83
CA GLU A 133 7.30 -2.53 -7.56
C GLU A 133 7.83 -1.51 -6.56
N THR A 134 9.09 -1.15 -6.72
CA THR A 134 9.65 0.02 -6.06
C THR A 134 9.08 1.24 -6.77
N THR A 135 8.13 1.91 -6.13
CA THR A 135 7.30 2.96 -6.75
C THR A 135 8.13 4.04 -7.47
N GLN A 136 9.39 4.26 -7.07
CA GLN A 136 10.28 5.23 -7.71
C GLN A 136 11.51 4.71 -8.47
N CYS A 137 12.04 3.50 -8.27
CA CYS A 137 13.10 3.02 -9.18
C CYS A 137 12.56 2.68 -10.59
N VAL A 138 11.23 2.63 -10.77
CA VAL A 138 10.59 2.42 -12.08
C VAL A 138 10.68 3.66 -12.99
N ARG A 139 11.11 4.84 -12.49
CA ARG A 139 11.48 5.99 -13.34
C ARG A 139 12.85 5.78 -14.00
N GLY A 140 12.95 4.72 -14.81
CA GLY A 140 14.13 4.37 -15.59
C GLY A 140 14.06 2.97 -16.20
N ASN A 141 13.34 2.05 -15.57
CA ASN A 141 13.16 0.68 -16.05
C ASN A 141 11.67 0.33 -16.15
N THR A 142 11.07 0.63 -17.30
CA THR A 142 9.80 0.02 -17.71
C THR A 142 10.00 -1.51 -17.76
N PRO A 143 9.20 -2.33 -17.06
CA PRO A 143 9.11 -3.74 -17.38
C PRO A 143 8.50 -3.83 -18.78
N ARG A 144 9.33 -4.07 -19.80
CA ARG A 144 8.80 -4.54 -21.08
C ARG A 144 8.20 -5.91 -20.80
N GLY A 145 6.87 -5.96 -20.75
CA GLY A 145 6.14 -7.22 -20.70
C GLY A 145 6.67 -8.14 -21.78
N ASN A 146 7.21 -9.28 -21.37
CA ASN A 146 7.62 -10.33 -22.27
C ASN A 146 6.34 -11.09 -22.67
N THR A 147 5.54 -10.48 -23.54
CA THR A 147 4.45 -11.18 -24.22
C THR A 147 5.10 -12.16 -25.20
N PRO A 148 4.94 -13.49 -25.06
CA PRO A 148 5.43 -14.41 -26.08
C PRO A 148 4.66 -14.12 -27.35
N ARG A 149 5.35 -13.64 -28.39
CA ARG A 149 4.79 -13.65 -29.74
C ARG A 149 4.70 -15.11 -30.16
N GLY A 150 3.53 -15.70 -30.02
CA GLY A 150 3.20 -16.95 -30.67
C GLY A 150 3.29 -16.73 -32.19
N ARG A 151 4.29 -17.34 -32.81
CA ARG A 151 4.19 -17.78 -34.20
C ARG A 151 3.54 -19.16 -34.14
N HIS A 152 2.36 -19.28 -34.74
CA HIS A 152 1.84 -20.39 -35.56
C HIS A 152 0.34 -20.18 -35.72
#